data_AF-A0A1M6SSJ3-F1
#
_entry.id   AF-A0A1M6SSJ3-F1
#
_cell.length_a   1.000
_cell.length_b   1.000
_cell.length_c   1.000
_cell.angle_alpha   90.00
_cell.angle_beta   90.00
_cell.angle_gamma   90.00
#
_symmetry.space_group_name_H-M   'P 1'
#
loop_
_entity.id
_entity.type
_entity.pdbx_description
1 polymer ?
#
loop_
_entity_poly.entity_id
_entity_poly.type
_entity_poly.pdbx_seq_one_letter_code
_entity_poly.pdbx_strand_id
1 'polypeptide(L)'
;MQIGDYLLEEIAFEGAATRTWVARQVSVNRPVIIDSLNREHQQDDDIVSEFLADVRAKARVDHPFIGSVYEAIREGRLCFFAREALSGETLEEMIESGQQLAPEHIAHILRQISEANLYLEKHNVASLPLESNQVYVSEGYLTRIVNMAVGGDRDHSISTQEKHLLGSALLELLEKDKPGSTRTKSLLSYMTDLERDIPITWEQIRDLSEGIERQLTTPDEPLALEQSTVKLRKNDTSKKLVLFTGIGIGAAALIIIASLFINRPDRPKERILNEAVEIPSGNYPTHDGGKNQLRSFWIDAHEVTIGEYAEFLALMDQLTPSQQENFQHEDQPESKESHKPDDWDNLLAAARKGMNWNGRKVTLNCPVVGVDWWDAYAFAEQAGRRLPTQEEWYAALSSSKTPLKEIKASPWGPVDQSDEDLTANKIHGMAGNVSEWTRKLAKNPAYPTKPKMVVLCGGSFLKPGSTATSREWLDPSTSDLTDPRDLRRPDLGFRTIGDTAPSE
;
A
#
# COMPACT_ATOMS: atom_id res chain seq x y z
N MET A 1 25.77 -32.98 -6.65
CA MET A 1 26.81 -32.48 -7.58
C MET A 1 27.00 -31.00 -7.30
N GLN A 2 28.21 -30.44 -7.28
CA GLN A 2 28.39 -29.00 -7.01
C GLN A 2 28.87 -28.27 -8.26
N ILE A 3 28.25 -27.12 -8.57
CA ILE A 3 28.62 -26.22 -9.66
C ILE A 3 28.79 -24.82 -9.09
N GLY A 4 30.01 -24.29 -9.10
CA GLY A 4 30.32 -23.03 -8.43
C GLY A 4 29.94 -23.06 -6.94
N ASP A 5 29.15 -22.08 -6.52
CA ASP A 5 28.61 -21.96 -5.16
C ASP A 5 27.30 -22.76 -4.94
N TYR A 6 26.84 -23.54 -5.92
CA TYR A 6 25.57 -24.26 -5.85
C TYR A 6 25.75 -25.77 -5.69
N LEU A 7 25.19 -26.30 -4.61
CA LEU A 7 25.01 -27.73 -4.43
C LEU A 7 23.69 -28.15 -5.07
N LEU A 8 23.76 -28.90 -6.17
CA LEU A 8 22.59 -29.51 -6.81
C LEU A 8 22.13 -30.72 -6.00
N GLU A 9 20.85 -30.73 -5.66
CA GLU A 9 20.22 -31.72 -4.78
C GLU A 9 19.41 -32.73 -5.61
N GLU A 10 18.38 -32.28 -6.32
CA GLU A 10 17.55 -33.14 -7.18
C GLU A 10 17.15 -32.47 -8.50
N ILE A 11 16.76 -33.28 -9.48
CA ILE A 11 16.23 -32.79 -10.77
C ILE A 11 14.74 -32.51 -10.57
N ALA A 12 14.34 -31.25 -10.71
CA ALA A 12 12.94 -30.85 -10.69
C ALA A 12 12.26 -31.13 -12.03
N PHE A 13 12.97 -30.87 -13.14
CA PHE A 13 12.43 -31.03 -14.48
C PHE A 13 13.54 -31.30 -15.49
N GLU A 14 13.25 -32.13 -16.50
CA GLU A 14 14.14 -32.43 -17.61
C GLU A 14 13.41 -32.22 -18.94
N GLY A 15 13.76 -31.14 -19.64
CA GLY A 15 13.24 -30.79 -20.95
C GLY A 15 14.20 -31.12 -22.08
N ALA A 16 13.79 -30.81 -23.32
CA ALA A 16 14.58 -31.09 -24.52
C ALA A 16 15.88 -30.28 -24.60
N ALA A 17 15.84 -29.00 -24.22
CA ALA A 17 16.98 -28.09 -24.28
C ALA A 17 17.62 -27.84 -22.90
N THR A 18 16.81 -27.82 -21.85
CA THR A 18 17.22 -27.42 -20.49
C THR A 18 16.84 -28.47 -19.46
N ARG A 19 17.56 -28.43 -18.33
CA ARG A 19 17.29 -29.19 -17.11
C ARG A 19 17.28 -28.27 -15.91
N THR A 20 16.27 -28.44 -15.08
CA THR A 20 16.01 -27.65 -13.87
C THR A 20 16.32 -28.48 -12.63
N TRP A 21 17.05 -27.91 -11.69
CA TRP A 21 17.48 -28.55 -10.46
C TRP A 21 17.02 -27.78 -9.24
N VAL A 22 16.56 -28.49 -8.22
CA VAL A 22 16.54 -27.97 -6.86
C VAL A 22 17.98 -27.96 -6.36
N ALA A 23 18.39 -26.82 -5.82
CA ALA A 23 19.76 -26.62 -5.37
C ALA A 23 19.83 -25.69 -4.16
N ARG A 24 21.01 -25.64 -3.55
CA ARG A 24 21.29 -24.76 -2.42
C ARG A 24 22.57 -23.99 -2.68
N GLN A 25 22.48 -22.67 -2.55
CA GLN A 25 23.65 -21.81 -2.55
C GLN A 25 24.38 -21.95 -1.22
N VAL A 26 25.62 -22.43 -1.27
CA VAL A 26 26.38 -22.87 -0.10
C VAL A 26 26.83 -21.69 0.75
N SER A 27 27.35 -20.62 0.14
CA SER A 27 27.91 -19.46 0.85
C SER A 27 26.95 -18.80 1.84
N VAL A 28 25.66 -18.78 1.53
CA VAL A 28 24.60 -18.13 2.33
C VAL A 28 23.50 -19.09 2.77
N ASN A 29 23.66 -20.39 2.51
CA ASN A 29 22.68 -21.44 2.82
C ASN A 29 21.26 -21.12 2.32
N ARG A 30 21.13 -20.67 1.07
CA ARG A 30 19.86 -20.24 0.46
C ARG A 30 19.34 -21.29 -0.53
N PRO A 31 18.08 -21.73 -0.46
CA PRO A 31 17.48 -22.57 -1.49
C PRO A 31 17.31 -21.79 -2.79
N VAL A 32 17.63 -22.41 -3.91
CA VAL A 32 17.57 -21.82 -5.25
C VAL A 32 17.13 -22.87 -6.27
N ILE A 33 16.69 -22.41 -7.44
CA ILE A 33 16.51 -23.28 -8.60
C ILE A 33 17.59 -22.97 -9.63
N ILE A 34 18.16 -24.01 -10.21
CA ILE A 34 19.20 -23.92 -11.25
C ILE A 34 18.65 -24.46 -12.55
N ASP A 35 18.54 -23.58 -13.54
CA ASP A 35 18.18 -23.94 -14.92
C ASP A 35 19.45 -23.97 -15.76
N SER A 36 19.73 -25.14 -16.36
CA SER A 36 20.97 -25.42 -17.09
C SER A 36 20.68 -25.95 -18.49
N LEU A 37 21.47 -25.58 -19.48
CA LEU A 37 21.40 -26.21 -20.80
C LEU A 37 21.86 -27.67 -20.71
N ASN A 38 21.15 -28.57 -21.40
CA ASN A 38 21.56 -29.97 -21.52
C ASN A 38 22.93 -30.08 -22.19
N ARG A 39 23.68 -31.12 -21.83
CA ARG A 39 25.09 -31.27 -22.21
C ARG A 39 25.30 -31.30 -23.72
N GLU A 40 24.36 -31.87 -24.47
CA GLU A 40 24.38 -31.90 -25.93
C GLU A 40 24.26 -30.52 -26.59
N HIS A 41 23.60 -29.55 -25.96
CA HIS A 41 23.34 -28.22 -26.52
C HIS A 41 24.34 -27.16 -26.06
N GLN A 42 25.19 -27.47 -25.08
CA GLN A 42 26.19 -26.54 -24.51
C GLN A 42 27.29 -26.09 -25.50
N GLN A 43 27.37 -26.72 -26.68
CA GLN A 43 28.34 -26.38 -27.74
C GLN A 43 27.69 -25.77 -28.99
N ASP A 44 26.36 -25.69 -29.00
CA ASP A 44 25.62 -25.06 -30.08
C ASP A 44 25.51 -23.55 -29.79
N ASP A 45 26.27 -22.75 -30.53
CA ASP A 45 26.35 -21.31 -30.30
C ASP A 45 25.00 -20.60 -30.49
N ASP A 46 24.13 -21.12 -31.35
CA ASP A 46 22.80 -20.53 -31.59
C ASP A 46 21.90 -20.78 -30.38
N ILE A 47 21.83 -22.02 -29.89
CA ILE A 47 21.04 -22.38 -28.70
C ILE A 47 21.56 -21.66 -27.45
N VAL A 48 22.88 -21.58 -27.28
CA VAL A 48 23.50 -20.86 -26.16
C VAL A 48 23.19 -19.36 -26.23
N SER A 49 23.21 -18.77 -27.42
CA SER A 49 22.89 -17.36 -27.61
C SER A 49 21.42 -17.06 -27.28
N GLU A 50 20.49 -17.92 -27.72
CA GLU A 50 19.06 -17.82 -27.40
C GLU A 50 18.82 -17.95 -25.90
N PHE A 51 19.39 -18.98 -25.27
CA PHE A 51 19.31 -19.17 -23.81
C PHE A 51 19.78 -17.94 -23.05
N LEU A 52 20.93 -17.36 -23.41
CA LEU A 52 21.44 -16.15 -22.74
C LEU A 52 20.60 -14.91 -23.02
N ALA A 53 19.95 -14.81 -24.19
CA ALA A 53 18.99 -13.74 -24.47
C ALA A 53 17.79 -13.83 -23.52
N ASP A 54 17.27 -15.04 -23.28
CA ASP A 54 16.21 -15.30 -22.32
C ASP A 54 16.63 -14.96 -20.90
N VAL A 55 17.82 -15.38 -20.47
CA VAL A 55 18.29 -15.07 -19.11
C VAL A 55 18.41 -13.55 -18.90
N ARG A 56 18.87 -12.81 -19.92
CA ARG A 56 18.93 -11.34 -19.85
C ARG A 56 17.55 -10.71 -19.80
N ALA A 57 16.55 -11.26 -20.50
CA ALA A 57 15.17 -10.79 -20.42
C ALA A 57 14.62 -10.99 -19.00
N LYS A 58 14.81 -12.20 -18.43
CA LYS A 58 14.40 -12.51 -17.06
C LYS A 58 15.08 -11.61 -16.02
N ALA A 59 16.39 -11.36 -16.15
CA ALA A 59 17.14 -10.51 -15.22
C ALA A 59 16.74 -9.02 -15.24
N ARG A 60 16.01 -8.56 -16.27
CA ARG A 60 15.45 -7.19 -16.33
C ARG A 60 14.10 -7.05 -15.63
N VAL A 61 13.47 -8.16 -15.27
CA VAL A 61 12.18 -8.15 -14.58
C VAL A 61 12.42 -7.98 -13.10
N ASP A 62 11.96 -6.86 -12.54
CA ASP A 62 11.97 -6.56 -11.11
C ASP A 62 10.55 -6.23 -10.66
N HIS A 63 9.87 -7.24 -10.12
CA HIS A 63 8.47 -7.14 -9.72
C HIS A 63 8.17 -8.08 -8.54
N PRO A 64 7.44 -7.64 -7.49
CA PRO A 64 7.24 -8.41 -6.26
C PRO A 64 6.56 -9.77 -6.47
N PHE A 65 5.67 -9.88 -7.46
CA PHE A 65 5.00 -11.14 -7.77
C PHE A 65 5.72 -12.01 -8.80
N ILE A 66 6.87 -11.59 -9.33
CA ILE A 66 7.65 -12.39 -10.29
C ILE A 66 8.93 -12.88 -9.60
N GLY A 67 9.29 -14.14 -9.81
CA GLY A 67 10.50 -14.73 -9.26
C GLY A 67 11.78 -14.03 -9.76
N SER A 68 12.71 -13.77 -8.86
CA SER A 68 13.97 -13.11 -9.23
C SER A 68 14.97 -14.07 -9.88
N VAL A 69 15.75 -13.56 -10.85
CA VAL A 69 16.97 -14.23 -11.33
C VAL A 69 18.15 -13.65 -10.57
N TYR A 70 18.99 -14.52 -9.99
CA TYR A 70 20.13 -14.10 -9.18
C TYR A 70 21.39 -13.94 -10.01
N GLU A 71 21.74 -14.95 -10.80
CA GLU A 71 22.95 -14.92 -11.61
C GLU A 71 22.87 -15.87 -12.80
N ALA A 72 23.69 -15.59 -13.80
CA ALA A 72 23.87 -16.39 -15.00
C ALA A 72 25.35 -16.68 -15.17
N ILE A 73 25.72 -17.95 -15.35
CA ILE A 73 27.10 -18.36 -15.55
C ILE A 73 27.25 -19.03 -16.92
N ARG A 74 28.24 -18.55 -17.68
CA ARG A 74 28.78 -19.24 -18.86
C ARG A 74 30.28 -19.45 -18.65
N GLU A 75 30.66 -20.63 -18.18
CA GLU A 75 32.06 -21.00 -17.95
C GLU A 75 32.41 -22.35 -18.59
N GLY A 76 33.29 -22.31 -19.60
CA GLY A 76 33.70 -23.50 -20.35
C GLY A 76 32.50 -24.14 -21.05
N ARG A 77 32.06 -25.31 -20.56
CA ARG A 77 30.87 -26.01 -21.08
C ARG A 77 29.63 -25.75 -20.23
N LEU A 78 29.73 -25.13 -19.07
CA LEU A 78 28.59 -24.92 -18.18
C LEU A 78 27.88 -23.62 -18.55
N CYS A 79 26.59 -23.74 -18.90
CA CYS A 79 25.71 -22.61 -19.15
C CYS A 79 24.43 -22.81 -18.33
N PHE A 80 24.27 -22.01 -17.28
CA PHE A 80 23.13 -22.09 -16.37
C PHE A 80 22.80 -20.73 -15.78
N PHE A 81 21.61 -20.60 -15.19
CA PHE A 81 21.27 -19.48 -14.33
C PHE A 81 20.63 -19.96 -13.04
N ALA A 82 20.87 -19.21 -11.97
CA ALA A 82 20.27 -19.41 -10.67
C ALA A 82 19.12 -18.43 -10.49
N ARG A 83 17.99 -18.93 -10.01
CA ARG A 83 16.80 -18.14 -9.71
C ARG A 83 16.24 -18.48 -8.35
N GLU A 84 15.32 -17.63 -7.91
CA GLU A 84 14.57 -17.82 -6.69
C GLU A 84 13.81 -19.15 -6.68
N ALA A 85 13.93 -19.88 -5.57
CA ALA A 85 13.03 -20.97 -5.23
C ALA A 85 11.79 -20.36 -4.55
N LEU A 86 10.68 -20.36 -5.26
CA LEU A 86 9.42 -19.78 -4.78
C LEU A 86 8.84 -20.67 -3.67
N SER A 87 8.25 -20.04 -2.67
CA SER A 87 7.59 -20.70 -1.54
C SER A 87 6.08 -20.74 -1.72
N GLY A 88 5.43 -21.81 -1.28
CA GLY A 88 3.99 -22.00 -1.37
C GLY A 88 3.66 -23.28 -2.14
N GLU A 89 2.36 -23.55 -2.28
CA GLU A 89 1.83 -24.62 -3.12
C GLU A 89 1.54 -24.06 -4.51
N THR A 90 1.80 -24.84 -5.56
CA THR A 90 1.45 -24.45 -6.93
C THR A 90 -0.04 -24.60 -7.19
N LEU A 91 -0.60 -23.85 -8.13
CA LEU A 91 -2.00 -24.07 -8.55
C LEU A 91 -2.23 -25.49 -9.05
N GLU A 92 -1.23 -26.11 -9.68
CA GLU A 92 -1.30 -27.53 -10.11
C GLU A 92 -1.46 -28.47 -8.91
N GLU A 93 -0.61 -28.35 -7.89
CA GLU A 93 -0.70 -29.16 -6.67
C GLU A 93 -2.04 -28.96 -5.94
N MET A 94 -2.57 -27.73 -5.91
CA MET A 94 -3.90 -27.44 -5.36
C MET A 94 -5.01 -28.15 -6.15
N ILE A 95 -4.91 -28.19 -7.49
CA ILE A 95 -5.88 -28.88 -8.35
C ILE A 95 -5.80 -30.39 -8.13
N GLU A 96 -4.59 -30.96 -8.14
CA GLU A 96 -4.37 -32.40 -7.99
C GLU A 96 -4.80 -32.92 -6.61
N SER A 97 -4.60 -32.12 -5.56
CA SER A 97 -5.07 -32.42 -4.21
C SER A 97 -6.58 -32.22 -4.03
N GLY A 98 -7.27 -31.70 -5.05
CA GLY A 98 -8.71 -31.46 -5.06
C GLY A 98 -9.14 -30.31 -4.13
N GLN A 99 -8.25 -29.37 -3.86
CA GLN A 99 -8.56 -28.19 -3.06
C GLN A 99 -9.61 -27.32 -3.75
N GLN A 100 -10.39 -26.63 -2.93
CA GLN A 100 -11.30 -25.59 -3.39
C GLN A 100 -10.99 -24.30 -2.68
N LEU A 101 -10.95 -23.22 -3.45
CA LEU A 101 -10.66 -21.87 -3.01
C LEU A 101 -11.92 -21.03 -3.05
N ALA A 102 -12.13 -20.30 -1.97
CA ALA A 102 -13.20 -19.31 -1.90
C ALA A 102 -13.06 -18.28 -3.04
N PRO A 103 -14.17 -17.74 -3.56
CA PRO A 103 -14.12 -16.84 -4.70
C PRO A 103 -13.30 -15.56 -4.47
N GLU A 104 -13.14 -15.14 -3.20
CA GLU A 104 -12.30 -14.03 -2.78
C GLU A 104 -10.80 -14.33 -2.94
N HIS A 105 -10.36 -15.53 -2.60
CA HIS A 105 -8.97 -15.95 -2.73
C HIS A 105 -8.59 -16.10 -4.20
N ILE A 106 -9.49 -16.66 -5.03
CA ILE A 106 -9.30 -16.71 -6.49
C ILE A 106 -9.15 -15.31 -7.07
N ALA A 107 -9.97 -14.35 -6.63
CA ALA A 107 -9.86 -12.97 -7.07
C ALA A 107 -8.55 -12.33 -6.62
N HIS A 108 -8.13 -12.58 -5.37
CA HIS A 108 -6.85 -12.10 -4.84
C HIS A 108 -5.63 -12.64 -5.60
N ILE A 109 -5.65 -13.92 -5.95
CA ILE A 109 -4.63 -14.55 -6.80
C ILE A 109 -4.63 -13.90 -8.19
N LEU A 110 -5.80 -13.78 -8.84
CA LEU A 110 -5.92 -13.18 -10.16
C LEU A 110 -5.46 -11.72 -10.23
N ARG A 111 -5.75 -10.91 -9.20
CA ARG A 111 -5.32 -9.52 -9.15
C ARG A 111 -3.79 -9.44 -9.15
N GLN A 112 -3.11 -10.24 -8.32
CA GLN A 112 -1.64 -10.27 -8.25
C GLN A 112 -1.01 -10.76 -9.56
N ILE A 113 -1.58 -11.81 -10.18
CA ILE A 113 -1.12 -12.30 -11.50
C ILE A 113 -1.33 -11.22 -12.58
N SER A 114 -2.44 -10.49 -12.53
CA SER A 114 -2.73 -9.41 -13.47
C SER A 114 -1.77 -8.23 -13.31
N GLU A 115 -1.41 -7.86 -12.07
CA GLU A 115 -0.41 -6.83 -11.79
C GLU A 115 0.97 -7.21 -12.34
N ALA A 116 1.39 -8.48 -12.17
CA ALA A 116 2.61 -9.00 -12.76
C ALA A 116 2.61 -8.92 -14.30
N ASN A 117 1.49 -9.28 -14.93
CA ASN A 117 1.38 -9.25 -16.39
C ASN A 117 1.29 -7.84 -16.97
N LEU A 118 0.61 -6.92 -16.28
CA LEU A 118 0.60 -5.49 -16.64
C LEU A 118 2.01 -4.89 -16.58
N TYR A 119 2.84 -5.30 -15.61
CA TYR A 119 4.24 -4.92 -15.58
C TYR A 119 4.98 -5.38 -16.83
N LEU A 120 4.81 -6.64 -17.25
CA LEU A 120 5.45 -7.17 -18.47
C LEU A 120 4.97 -6.44 -19.73
N GLU A 121 3.67 -6.12 -19.82
CA GLU A 121 3.10 -5.35 -20.93
C GLU A 121 3.63 -3.92 -20.99
N LYS A 122 3.62 -3.21 -19.86
CA LYS A 122 4.10 -1.81 -19.76
C LYS A 122 5.57 -1.67 -20.14
N HIS A 123 6.38 -2.67 -19.85
CA HIS A 123 7.82 -2.68 -20.16
C HIS A 123 8.16 -3.39 -21.48
N ASN A 124 7.15 -3.81 -22.25
CA ASN A 124 7.31 -4.52 -23.51
C ASN A 124 8.24 -5.75 -23.40
N VAL A 125 8.07 -6.53 -22.34
CA VAL A 125 8.83 -7.75 -22.09
C VAL A 125 8.13 -8.93 -22.75
N ALA A 126 8.82 -9.66 -23.62
CA ALA A 126 8.30 -10.92 -24.17
C ALA A 126 8.30 -12.00 -23.09
N SER A 127 7.30 -12.88 -23.09
CA SER A 127 7.17 -13.98 -22.14
C SER A 127 6.60 -15.22 -22.81
N LEU A 128 6.82 -16.38 -22.19
CA LEU A 128 6.11 -17.63 -22.50
C LEU A 128 4.80 -17.69 -21.72
N PRO A 129 3.81 -18.51 -22.16
CA PRO A 129 2.58 -18.70 -21.41
C PRO A 129 2.85 -19.23 -20.01
N LEU A 130 2.25 -18.61 -18.99
CA LEU A 130 2.29 -19.06 -17.61
C LEU A 130 1.34 -20.25 -17.37
N GLU A 131 1.88 -21.33 -16.80
CA GLU A 131 1.16 -22.57 -16.47
C GLU A 131 0.83 -22.68 -14.97
N SER A 132 -0.07 -23.60 -14.59
CA SER A 132 -0.51 -23.79 -13.20
C SER A 132 0.63 -24.20 -12.25
N ASN A 133 1.60 -24.97 -12.73
CA ASN A 133 2.79 -25.39 -11.98
C ASN A 133 3.84 -24.27 -11.79
N GLN A 134 3.62 -23.11 -12.41
CA GLN A 134 4.49 -21.94 -12.35
C GLN A 134 3.90 -20.82 -11.48
N VAL A 135 2.72 -21.03 -10.89
CA VAL A 135 2.06 -20.07 -10.00
C VAL A 135 2.04 -20.63 -8.59
N TYR A 136 2.82 -20.01 -7.70
CA TYR A 136 2.94 -20.38 -6.30
C TYR A 136 2.06 -19.50 -5.43
N VAL A 137 1.33 -20.12 -4.52
CA VAL A 137 0.42 -19.46 -3.58
C VAL A 137 0.83 -19.85 -2.16
N SER A 138 1.14 -18.86 -1.34
CA SER A 138 1.41 -19.06 0.09
C SER A 138 0.13 -19.17 0.91
N GLU A 139 0.23 -19.57 2.18
CA GLU A 139 -0.91 -19.66 3.11
C GLU A 139 -1.73 -18.35 3.23
N GLY A 140 -1.08 -17.18 3.05
CA GLY A 140 -1.74 -15.87 3.06
C GLY A 140 -2.24 -15.40 1.68
N TYR A 141 -2.30 -16.30 0.69
CA TYR A 141 -2.64 -16.02 -0.71
C TYR A 141 -1.73 -15.00 -1.41
N LEU A 142 -0.57 -14.65 -0.83
CA LEU A 142 0.49 -13.98 -1.58
C LEU A 142 0.92 -14.90 -2.72
N THR A 143 0.76 -14.39 -3.94
CA THR A 143 0.99 -15.14 -5.18
C THR A 143 2.31 -14.71 -5.80
N ARG A 144 3.15 -15.69 -6.14
CA ARG A 144 4.40 -15.46 -6.87
C ARG A 144 4.48 -16.38 -8.07
N ILE A 145 4.86 -15.83 -9.22
CA ILE A 145 4.92 -16.55 -10.49
C ILE A 145 6.38 -16.75 -10.90
N VAL A 146 6.67 -17.88 -11.54
CA VAL A 146 7.96 -18.13 -12.16
C VAL A 146 8.17 -17.07 -13.27
N ASN A 147 9.40 -16.58 -13.38
CA ASN A 147 9.74 -15.58 -14.37
C ASN A 147 9.82 -16.20 -15.77
N MET A 148 8.75 -16.04 -16.55
CA MET A 148 8.63 -16.59 -17.89
C MET A 148 9.12 -15.64 -18.99
N ALA A 149 9.83 -14.55 -18.65
CA ALA A 149 10.33 -13.61 -19.65
C ALA A 149 11.35 -14.25 -20.60
N VAL A 150 11.33 -13.90 -21.87
CA VAL A 150 12.21 -14.41 -22.93
C VAL A 150 12.75 -13.27 -23.79
N GLY A 151 13.85 -13.53 -24.50
CA GLY A 151 14.41 -12.58 -25.44
C GLY A 151 13.52 -12.43 -26.68
N GLY A 152 13.53 -11.24 -27.28
CA GLY A 152 12.80 -10.95 -28.50
C GLY A 152 11.60 -10.03 -28.31
N ASP A 153 10.74 -10.00 -29.32
CA ASP A 153 9.56 -9.15 -29.37
C ASP A 153 8.36 -9.82 -28.71
N ARG A 154 7.54 -9.02 -28.03
CA ARG A 154 6.34 -9.52 -27.35
C ARG A 154 5.31 -9.96 -28.38
N ASP A 155 4.88 -11.22 -28.30
CA ASP A 155 3.74 -11.73 -29.04
C ASP A 155 2.45 -11.59 -28.21
N HIS A 156 1.50 -10.81 -28.72
CA HIS A 156 0.20 -10.60 -28.07
C HIS A 156 -0.66 -11.87 -28.01
N SER A 157 -0.43 -12.86 -28.88
CA SER A 157 -1.16 -14.13 -28.87
C SER A 157 -0.89 -14.94 -27.59
N ILE A 158 0.32 -14.82 -27.03
CA ILE A 158 0.72 -15.47 -25.78
C ILE A 158 -0.11 -14.97 -24.60
N SER A 159 -0.36 -13.66 -24.53
CA SER A 159 -1.20 -13.04 -23.50
C SER A 159 -2.63 -13.61 -23.50
N THR A 160 -3.16 -13.99 -24.67
CA THR A 160 -4.47 -14.64 -24.78
C THR A 160 -4.43 -16.09 -24.32
N GLN A 161 -3.42 -16.86 -24.75
CA GLN A 161 -3.24 -18.26 -24.33
C GLN A 161 -3.06 -18.37 -22.81
N GLU A 162 -2.26 -17.49 -22.23
CA GLU A 162 -1.98 -17.45 -20.78
C GLU A 162 -3.25 -17.21 -19.95
N LYS A 163 -4.07 -16.23 -20.34
CA LYS A 163 -5.38 -15.98 -19.68
C LYS A 163 -6.28 -17.20 -19.74
N HIS A 164 -6.30 -17.91 -20.87
CA HIS A 164 -7.08 -19.12 -21.04
C HIS A 164 -6.60 -20.26 -20.12
N LEU A 165 -5.28 -20.49 -20.03
CA LEU A 165 -4.70 -21.51 -19.16
C LEU A 165 -5.01 -21.23 -17.68
N LEU A 166 -4.74 -20.02 -17.22
CA LEU A 166 -4.99 -19.61 -15.85
C LEU A 166 -6.49 -19.58 -15.51
N GLY A 167 -7.32 -19.09 -16.44
CA GLY A 167 -8.77 -19.08 -16.29
C GLY A 167 -9.33 -20.49 -16.10
N SER A 168 -8.80 -21.47 -16.85
CA SER A 168 -9.19 -22.87 -16.74
C SER A 168 -8.75 -23.48 -15.40
N ALA A 169 -7.48 -23.30 -15.02
CA ALA A 169 -6.95 -23.79 -13.75
C ALA A 169 -7.73 -23.24 -12.54
N LEU A 170 -7.99 -21.93 -12.52
CA LEU A 170 -8.71 -21.29 -11.43
C LEU A 170 -10.22 -21.60 -11.42
N LEU A 171 -10.81 -22.02 -12.56
CA LEU A 171 -12.19 -22.53 -12.58
C LEU A 171 -12.33 -23.86 -11.87
N GLU A 172 -11.31 -24.71 -11.95
CA GLU A 172 -11.29 -26.01 -11.27
C GLU A 172 -11.18 -25.84 -9.76
N LEU A 173 -10.39 -24.84 -9.32
CA LEU A 173 -10.22 -24.49 -7.91
C LEU A 173 -11.40 -23.72 -7.32
N LEU A 174 -12.28 -23.13 -8.13
CA LEU A 174 -13.35 -22.27 -7.62
C LEU A 174 -14.40 -23.06 -6.81
N GLU A 175 -14.52 -22.72 -5.53
CA GLU A 175 -15.58 -23.25 -4.68
C GLU A 175 -16.96 -22.78 -5.16
N LYS A 176 -17.89 -23.73 -5.28
CA LYS A 176 -19.26 -23.49 -5.74
C LYS A 176 -20.14 -23.02 -4.58
N ASP A 177 -21.21 -22.30 -4.90
CA ASP A 177 -22.25 -21.90 -3.95
C ASP A 177 -21.79 -21.01 -2.76
N LYS A 178 -20.66 -20.30 -2.93
CA LYS A 178 -20.20 -19.25 -2.01
C LYS A 178 -20.60 -17.86 -2.51
N PRO A 179 -20.69 -16.86 -1.61
CA PRO A 179 -20.79 -15.46 -2.02
C PRO A 179 -19.71 -15.13 -3.05
N GLY A 180 -20.12 -14.62 -4.20
CA GLY A 180 -19.20 -14.26 -5.29
C GLY A 180 -18.85 -15.36 -6.28
N SER A 181 -19.17 -16.63 -6.03
CA SER A 181 -18.84 -17.74 -6.95
C SER A 181 -19.38 -17.48 -8.36
N THR A 182 -20.60 -16.95 -8.50
CA THR A 182 -21.16 -16.62 -9.82
C THR A 182 -20.32 -15.57 -10.55
N ARG A 183 -19.87 -14.52 -9.85
CA ARG A 183 -19.13 -13.40 -10.45
C ARG A 183 -17.69 -13.80 -10.79
N THR A 184 -17.01 -14.51 -9.88
CA THR A 184 -15.68 -15.07 -10.12
C THR A 184 -15.73 -16.07 -11.27
N LYS A 185 -16.74 -16.95 -11.30
CA LYS A 185 -16.96 -17.86 -12.44
C LYS A 185 -17.17 -17.09 -13.74
N SER A 186 -17.95 -16.01 -13.76
CA SER A 186 -18.13 -15.18 -14.96
C SER A 186 -16.82 -14.56 -15.44
N LEU A 187 -16.01 -14.00 -14.53
CA LEU A 187 -14.68 -13.46 -14.87
C LEU A 187 -13.79 -14.53 -15.49
N LEU A 188 -13.67 -15.68 -14.83
CA LEU A 188 -12.86 -16.78 -15.33
C LEU A 188 -13.40 -17.34 -16.67
N SER A 189 -14.72 -17.39 -16.83
CA SER A 189 -15.34 -17.78 -18.11
C SER A 189 -15.00 -16.78 -19.22
N TYR A 190 -14.86 -15.49 -18.91
CA TYR A 190 -14.38 -14.50 -19.89
C TYR A 190 -12.90 -14.68 -20.24
N MET A 191 -12.09 -15.20 -19.32
CA MET A 191 -10.69 -15.52 -19.58
C MET A 191 -10.54 -16.77 -20.45
N THR A 192 -11.45 -17.74 -20.33
CA THR A 192 -11.40 -18.99 -21.10
C THR A 192 -12.09 -18.93 -22.46
N ASP A 193 -12.89 -17.89 -22.74
CA ASP A 193 -13.64 -17.71 -23.98
C ASP A 193 -12.75 -17.24 -25.15
N LEU A 194 -12.29 -18.22 -25.95
CA LEU A 194 -11.47 -17.99 -27.14
C LEU A 194 -12.28 -17.54 -28.37
N GLU A 195 -13.62 -17.53 -28.31
CA GLU A 195 -14.48 -17.19 -29.45
C GLU A 195 -14.83 -15.68 -29.51
N ARG A 196 -14.33 -14.87 -28.57
CA ARG A 196 -14.59 -13.42 -28.53
C ARG A 196 -13.77 -12.67 -29.58
N ASP A 197 -14.43 -11.74 -30.26
CA ASP A 197 -13.78 -10.79 -31.19
C ASP A 197 -12.70 -9.95 -30.49
N ILE A 198 -12.90 -9.63 -29.20
CA ILE A 198 -11.95 -8.88 -28.37
C ILE A 198 -11.72 -9.64 -27.06
N PRO A 199 -10.54 -10.26 -26.88
CA PRO A 199 -10.16 -10.91 -25.64
C PRO A 199 -10.12 -9.94 -24.46
N ILE A 200 -10.37 -10.45 -23.25
CA ILE A 200 -10.26 -9.65 -22.03
C ILE A 200 -8.80 -9.22 -21.79
N THR A 201 -8.61 -7.99 -21.33
CA THR A 201 -7.28 -7.42 -21.03
C THR A 201 -6.86 -7.70 -19.58
N TRP A 202 -5.56 -7.66 -19.29
CA TRP A 202 -5.06 -7.80 -17.91
C TRP A 202 -5.55 -6.67 -16.99
N GLU A 203 -5.73 -5.47 -17.52
CA GLU A 203 -6.33 -4.34 -16.80
C GLU A 203 -7.77 -4.67 -16.38
N GLN A 204 -8.59 -5.17 -17.32
CA GLN A 204 -9.95 -5.61 -17.00
C GLN A 204 -9.99 -6.78 -16.01
N ILE A 205 -9.07 -7.75 -16.11
CA ILE A 205 -8.98 -8.86 -15.16
C ILE A 205 -8.62 -8.35 -13.77
N ARG A 206 -7.64 -7.44 -13.65
CA ARG A 206 -7.25 -6.80 -12.37
C ARG A 206 -8.43 -6.07 -11.75
N ASP A 207 -9.08 -5.19 -12.50
CA ASP A 207 -10.16 -4.34 -11.98
C ASP A 207 -11.40 -5.15 -11.60
N LEU A 208 -11.72 -6.20 -12.36
CA LEU A 208 -12.82 -7.12 -12.03
C LEU A 208 -12.49 -7.95 -10.79
N SER A 209 -11.25 -8.43 -10.67
CA SER A 209 -10.75 -9.16 -9.50
C SER A 209 -10.77 -8.29 -8.25
N GLU A 210 -10.24 -7.06 -8.31
CA GLU A 210 -10.30 -6.11 -7.20
C GLU A 210 -11.75 -5.77 -6.83
N GLY A 211 -12.61 -5.62 -7.84
CA GLY A 211 -14.04 -5.42 -7.63
C GLY A 211 -14.74 -6.61 -6.98
N ILE A 212 -14.24 -7.84 -7.16
CA ILE A 212 -14.72 -9.05 -6.48
C ILE A 212 -14.19 -9.05 -5.04
N GLU A 213 -12.88 -8.87 -4.83
CA GLU A 213 -12.26 -8.80 -3.49
C GLU A 213 -12.96 -7.77 -2.61
N ARG A 214 -13.15 -6.54 -3.09
CA ARG A 214 -13.83 -5.45 -2.35
C ARG A 214 -15.30 -5.74 -2.01
N GLN A 215 -15.94 -6.67 -2.71
CA GLN A 215 -17.34 -7.05 -2.48
C GLN A 215 -17.48 -8.31 -1.61
N LEU A 216 -16.49 -9.19 -1.67
CA LEU A 216 -16.48 -10.47 -0.97
C LEU A 216 -15.73 -10.46 0.33
N THR A 217 -14.89 -9.44 0.58
CA THR A 217 -14.40 -9.11 1.92
C THR A 217 -15.60 -8.81 2.82
N THR A 218 -16.18 -9.88 3.36
CA THR A 218 -16.96 -9.85 4.58
C THR A 218 -15.99 -9.52 5.72
N PRO A 219 -16.40 -8.71 6.71
CA PRO A 219 -15.57 -8.47 7.89
C PRO A 219 -15.28 -9.82 8.55
N ASP A 220 -14.02 -10.10 8.88
CA ASP A 220 -13.66 -11.20 9.80
C ASP A 220 -14.62 -11.17 11.00
N GLU A 221 -15.09 -12.36 11.42
CA GLU A 221 -15.92 -12.46 12.61
C GLU A 221 -15.12 -11.84 13.78
N PRO A 222 -15.70 -10.89 14.53
CA PRO A 222 -14.89 -10.04 15.37
C PRO A 222 -14.42 -10.80 16.61
N LEU A 223 -13.11 -10.70 16.94
CA LEU A 223 -12.79 -10.35 18.32
C LEU A 223 -13.40 -8.95 18.54
N ALA A 224 -14.67 -8.96 18.96
CA ALA A 224 -15.56 -7.82 19.20
C ALA A 224 -15.10 -6.46 18.65
N LEU A 225 -15.38 -6.17 17.38
CA LEU A 225 -15.47 -4.83 16.80
C LEU A 225 -16.44 -4.89 15.61
N GLU A 226 -17.70 -4.55 15.85
CA GLU A 226 -18.71 -4.40 14.80
C GLU A 226 -18.34 -3.24 13.87
N GLN A 227 -18.23 -3.50 12.56
CA GLN A 227 -18.30 -2.46 11.55
C GLN A 227 -19.35 -2.81 10.49
N SER A 228 -20.41 -2.02 10.49
CA SER A 228 -21.42 -1.94 9.45
C SER A 228 -21.02 -0.88 8.43
N THR A 229 -21.02 -1.20 7.13
CA THR A 229 -21.38 -0.20 6.10
C THR A 229 -21.98 -0.86 4.87
N VAL A 230 -23.27 -0.60 4.68
CA VAL A 230 -24.05 -0.78 3.44
C VAL A 230 -23.69 0.36 2.46
N LYS A 231 -23.54 0.07 1.16
CA LYS A 231 -23.42 1.11 0.12
C LYS A 231 -24.76 1.84 -0.12
N LEU A 232 -24.70 3.17 -0.18
CA LEU A 232 -25.80 4.09 -0.44
C LEU A 232 -26.30 4.01 -1.91
N ARG A 233 -27.62 3.87 -2.06
CA ARG A 233 -28.36 4.14 -3.30
C ARG A 233 -28.44 5.65 -3.56
N LYS A 234 -28.20 6.07 -4.81
CA LYS A 234 -28.62 7.38 -5.32
C LYS A 234 -30.15 7.43 -5.37
N ASN A 235 -30.75 8.50 -4.84
CA ASN A 235 -32.15 8.81 -5.08
C ASN A 235 -32.29 10.18 -5.73
N ASP A 236 -32.78 10.14 -6.97
CA ASP A 236 -33.40 11.26 -7.67
C ASP A 236 -34.72 11.62 -7.00
N THR A 237 -34.96 12.91 -6.84
CA THR A 237 -36.24 13.46 -6.37
C THR A 237 -37.28 13.45 -7.49
N SER A 238 -38.45 12.87 -7.24
CA SER A 238 -39.68 13.20 -7.96
C SER A 238 -40.91 13.03 -7.06
N LYS A 239 -41.78 14.05 -7.11
CA LYS A 239 -42.99 14.24 -6.28
C LYS A 239 -44.06 13.19 -6.58
N LYS A 240 -44.75 12.68 -5.55
CA LYS A 240 -46.24 12.68 -5.43
C LYS A 240 -46.74 12.01 -4.13
N LEU A 241 -47.46 12.83 -3.34
CA LEU A 241 -48.70 12.64 -2.54
C LEU A 241 -49.39 11.24 -2.65
N VAL A 242 -49.92 10.60 -1.59
CA VAL A 242 -51.21 10.79 -0.85
C VAL A 242 -51.27 9.71 0.27
N LEU A 243 -51.45 10.05 1.57
CA LEU A 243 -52.68 9.95 2.43
C LEU A 243 -53.21 8.49 2.62
N PHE A 244 -53.38 7.89 3.82
CA PHE A 244 -54.31 8.26 4.91
C PHE A 244 -54.11 7.39 6.19
N THR A 245 -54.31 8.03 7.36
CA THR A 245 -54.91 7.60 8.67
C THR A 245 -54.61 6.23 9.32
N GLY A 246 -54.48 6.10 10.65
CA GLY A 246 -54.77 7.05 11.73
C GLY A 246 -54.60 6.47 13.14
N ILE A 247 -54.54 7.40 14.11
CA ILE A 247 -54.90 7.29 15.53
C ILE A 247 -54.27 6.13 16.33
N GLY A 248 -52.99 6.30 16.68
CA GLY A 248 -52.31 5.52 17.72
C GLY A 248 -50.95 6.07 18.16
N ILE A 249 -50.60 7.33 17.78
CA ILE A 249 -49.20 7.78 17.73
C ILE A 249 -48.86 8.82 18.81
N GLY A 250 -49.84 9.41 19.49
CA GLY A 250 -49.61 10.53 20.42
C GLY A 250 -48.72 10.22 21.62
N ALA A 251 -48.85 9.04 22.23
CA ALA A 251 -48.05 8.66 23.40
C ALA A 251 -46.66 8.12 23.03
N ALA A 252 -46.57 7.36 21.93
CA ALA A 252 -45.29 6.81 21.46
C ALA A 252 -44.38 7.89 20.87
N ALA A 253 -44.94 8.90 20.18
CA ALA A 253 -44.15 9.98 19.61
C ALA A 253 -43.47 10.85 20.69
N LEU A 254 -44.13 11.10 21.83
CA LEU A 254 -43.53 11.87 22.92
C LEU A 254 -42.42 11.09 23.66
N ILE A 255 -42.56 9.77 23.81
CA ILE A 255 -41.52 8.91 24.40
C ILE A 255 -40.32 8.78 23.44
N ILE A 256 -40.57 8.67 22.13
CA ILE A 256 -39.50 8.62 21.12
C ILE A 256 -38.79 9.97 20.99
N ILE A 257 -39.52 11.09 21.06
CA ILE A 257 -38.89 12.42 21.07
C ILE A 257 -38.09 12.63 22.36
N ALA A 258 -38.62 12.23 23.52
CA ALA A 258 -37.89 12.31 24.79
C ALA A 258 -36.65 11.39 24.81
N SER A 259 -36.73 10.17 24.27
CA SER A 259 -35.58 9.27 24.18
C SER A 259 -34.51 9.77 23.19
N LEU A 260 -34.90 10.49 22.13
CA LEU A 260 -33.98 11.18 21.22
C LEU A 260 -33.25 12.39 21.85
N PHE A 261 -33.74 12.90 23.00
CA PHE A 261 -33.06 13.96 23.77
C PHE A 261 -32.26 13.41 24.96
N ILE A 262 -32.63 12.26 25.53
CA ILE A 262 -31.94 11.65 26.70
C ILE A 262 -30.69 10.84 26.28
N ASN A 263 -30.67 10.27 25.07
CA ASN A 263 -29.56 9.43 24.58
C ASN A 263 -28.69 10.09 23.50
N ARG A 264 -28.50 11.41 23.51
CA ARG A 264 -27.44 12.00 22.68
C ARG A 264 -26.10 11.78 23.39
N PRO A 265 -25.13 11.05 22.80
CA PRO A 265 -23.79 11.01 23.35
C PRO A 265 -23.28 12.46 23.47
N ASP A 266 -22.67 12.78 24.61
CA ASP A 266 -22.04 14.09 24.81
C ASP A 266 -21.11 14.38 23.63
N ARG A 267 -21.23 15.57 23.06
CA ARG A 267 -20.36 15.99 21.96
C ARG A 267 -18.91 15.86 22.43
N PRO A 268 -18.01 15.22 21.66
CA PRO A 268 -16.60 15.21 22.01
C PRO A 268 -16.14 16.66 22.17
N LYS A 269 -15.61 17.00 23.34
CA LYS A 269 -15.03 18.32 23.55
C LYS A 269 -13.69 18.38 22.83
N GLU A 270 -13.54 19.39 22.00
CA GLU A 270 -12.25 19.81 21.46
C GLU A 270 -11.34 20.22 22.61
N ARG A 271 -10.11 19.71 22.61
CA ARG A 271 -9.09 19.97 23.63
C ARG A 271 -8.14 21.06 23.13
N ILE A 272 -7.57 21.82 24.05
CA ILE A 272 -6.53 22.80 23.72
C ILE A 272 -5.20 22.03 23.64
N LEU A 273 -4.63 21.91 22.44
CA LEU A 273 -3.44 21.09 22.15
C LEU A 273 -2.26 21.94 21.63
N ASN A 274 -2.12 23.17 22.12
CA ASN A 274 -1.10 24.12 21.64
C ASN A 274 0.30 23.86 22.22
N GLU A 275 0.60 22.63 22.62
CA GLU A 275 1.88 22.28 23.23
C GLU A 275 2.94 22.12 22.14
N ALA A 276 4.03 22.88 22.24
CA ALA A 276 5.22 22.66 21.43
C ALA A 276 6.43 22.39 22.33
N VAL A 277 7.30 21.50 21.86
CA VAL A 277 8.48 21.03 22.57
C VAL A 277 9.72 21.65 21.95
N GLU A 278 10.52 22.31 22.77
CA GLU A 278 11.81 22.86 22.34
C GLU A 278 12.83 21.73 22.14
N ILE A 279 13.40 21.66 20.95
CA ILE A 279 14.59 20.87 20.65
C ILE A 279 15.77 21.84 20.64
N PRO A 280 16.72 21.74 21.59
CA PRO A 280 17.81 22.70 21.70
C PRO A 280 18.77 22.63 20.51
N SER A 281 19.55 23.68 20.27
CA SER A 281 20.61 23.62 19.26
C SER A 281 21.66 22.58 19.66
N GLY A 282 22.13 21.76 18.73
CA GLY A 282 23.07 20.69 19.06
C GLY A 282 23.48 19.82 17.89
N ASN A 283 24.42 18.92 18.16
CA ASN A 283 24.83 17.86 17.24
C ASN A 283 24.00 16.61 17.51
N TYR A 284 23.06 16.34 16.62
CA TYR A 284 22.17 15.20 16.70
C TYR A 284 22.69 14.05 15.83
N PRO A 285 22.52 12.78 16.25
CA PRO A 285 22.86 11.65 15.38
C PRO A 285 22.03 11.70 14.10
N THR A 286 22.58 11.20 13.00
CA THR A 286 21.86 10.95 11.76
C THR A 286 21.68 9.45 11.55
N HIS A 287 20.73 9.09 10.70
CA HIS A 287 20.38 7.69 10.47
C HIS A 287 21.47 6.86 9.76
N ASP A 288 22.42 7.51 9.11
CA ASP A 288 23.60 6.91 8.47
C ASP A 288 24.80 6.77 9.43
N GLY A 289 24.58 6.99 10.73
CA GLY A 289 25.63 6.90 11.76
C GLY A 289 26.48 8.16 11.89
N GLY A 290 26.17 9.22 11.13
CA GLY A 290 26.80 10.53 11.24
C GLY A 290 26.20 11.39 12.35
N LYS A 291 26.50 12.70 12.28
CA LYS A 291 25.88 13.73 13.11
C LYS A 291 25.55 14.94 12.26
N ASN A 292 24.44 15.60 12.56
CA ASN A 292 24.04 16.86 11.94
C ASN A 292 23.92 17.95 13.00
N GLN A 293 24.46 19.12 12.71
CA GLN A 293 24.35 20.30 13.56
C GLN A 293 23.04 21.01 13.23
N LEU A 294 22.11 21.03 14.18
CA LEU A 294 20.83 21.74 14.06
C LEU A 294 20.82 22.97 14.97
N ARG A 295 20.07 24.00 14.53
CA ARG A 295 19.66 25.12 15.40
C ARG A 295 18.53 24.65 16.31
N SER A 296 18.22 25.43 17.34
CA SER A 296 17.03 25.18 18.15
C SER A 296 15.76 25.37 17.33
N PHE A 297 14.75 24.55 17.58
CA PHE A 297 13.44 24.65 16.97
C PHE A 297 12.37 24.13 17.93
N TRP A 298 11.12 24.47 17.67
CA TRP A 298 9.95 24.05 18.43
C TRP A 298 9.10 23.14 17.57
N ILE A 299 8.92 21.89 17.99
CA ILE A 299 8.07 20.90 17.30
C ILE A 299 6.75 20.76 18.03
N ASP A 300 5.63 20.68 17.32
CA ASP A 300 4.34 20.41 17.94
C ASP A 300 4.38 19.05 18.65
N ALA A 301 3.81 19.01 19.85
CA ALA A 301 3.76 17.79 20.67
C ALA A 301 2.88 16.71 20.03
N HIS A 302 1.99 17.10 19.12
CA HIS A 302 0.97 16.25 18.52
C HIS A 302 0.90 16.46 17.00
N GLU A 303 0.29 15.52 16.30
CA GLU A 303 -0.13 15.71 14.92
C GLU A 303 -1.26 16.75 14.83
N VAL A 304 -1.35 17.43 13.69
CA VAL A 304 -2.46 18.37 13.43
C VAL A 304 -3.77 17.62 13.46
N THR A 305 -4.72 18.14 14.23
CA THR A 305 -6.02 17.53 14.45
C THR A 305 -7.04 17.90 13.38
N ILE A 306 -8.12 17.11 13.29
CA ILE A 306 -9.28 17.42 12.44
C ILE A 306 -9.90 18.77 12.85
N GLY A 307 -9.89 19.11 14.15
CA GLY A 307 -10.37 20.39 14.68
C GLY A 307 -9.56 21.57 14.12
N GLU A 308 -8.25 21.57 14.32
CA GLU A 308 -7.34 22.62 13.84
C GLU A 308 -7.40 22.75 12.31
N TYR A 309 -7.43 21.63 11.59
CA TYR A 309 -7.54 21.67 10.13
C TYR A 309 -8.89 22.25 9.65
N ALA A 310 -9.97 22.04 10.42
CA ALA A 310 -11.26 22.66 10.11
C ALA A 310 -11.25 24.17 10.30
N GLU A 311 -10.52 24.68 11.30
CA GLU A 311 -10.31 26.12 11.48
C GLU A 311 -9.49 26.71 10.33
N PHE A 312 -8.42 26.03 9.91
CA PHE A 312 -7.64 26.40 8.73
C PHE A 312 -8.53 26.53 7.48
N LEU A 313 -9.34 25.52 7.17
CA LEU A 313 -10.24 25.60 6.00
C LEU A 313 -11.26 26.74 6.12
N ALA A 314 -11.80 26.98 7.32
CA ALA A 314 -12.72 28.08 7.56
C ALA A 314 -12.06 29.47 7.41
N LEU A 315 -10.75 29.58 7.67
CA LEU A 315 -9.96 30.77 7.39
C LEU A 315 -9.71 30.91 5.89
N MET A 316 -9.32 29.83 5.20
CA MET A 316 -9.08 29.84 3.76
C MET A 316 -10.33 30.27 2.98
N ASP A 317 -11.51 29.80 3.38
CA ASP A 317 -12.80 30.19 2.76
C ASP A 317 -13.12 31.70 2.88
N GLN A 318 -12.48 32.42 3.80
CA GLN A 318 -12.65 33.87 3.97
C GLN A 318 -11.66 34.69 3.13
N LEU A 319 -10.62 34.06 2.59
CA LEU A 319 -9.58 34.71 1.79
C LEU A 319 -9.97 34.77 0.32
N THR A 320 -9.51 35.81 -0.36
CA THR A 320 -9.56 35.87 -1.83
C THR A 320 -8.56 34.88 -2.44
N PRO A 321 -8.74 34.42 -3.70
CA PRO A 321 -7.78 33.51 -4.35
C PRO A 321 -6.33 34.00 -4.30
N SER A 322 -6.09 35.29 -4.58
CA SER A 322 -4.75 35.91 -4.50
C SER A 322 -4.18 35.92 -3.07
N GLN A 323 -5.03 35.94 -2.04
CA GLN A 323 -4.56 35.82 -0.66
C GLN A 323 -4.23 34.37 -0.28
N GLN A 324 -4.97 33.40 -0.81
CA GLN A 324 -4.70 31.98 -0.61
C GLN A 324 -3.38 31.56 -1.28
N GLU A 325 -3.06 32.14 -2.45
CA GLU A 325 -1.79 31.92 -3.16
C GLU A 325 -0.56 32.23 -2.29
N ASN A 326 -0.66 33.14 -1.30
CA ASN A 326 0.47 33.45 -0.40
C ASN A 326 0.90 32.28 0.49
N PHE A 327 0.04 31.28 0.67
CA PHE A 327 0.31 30.10 1.49
C PHE A 327 0.63 28.87 0.63
N GLN A 328 0.53 28.98 -0.69
CA GLN A 328 0.85 27.89 -1.61
C GLN A 328 2.37 27.80 -1.83
N HIS A 329 2.83 26.58 -2.08
CA HIS A 329 4.23 26.37 -2.46
C HIS A 329 4.44 26.82 -3.91
N GLU A 330 5.63 27.35 -4.24
CA GLU A 330 5.95 27.81 -5.60
C GLU A 330 5.82 26.72 -6.68
N ASP A 331 6.15 25.48 -6.32
CA ASP A 331 5.99 24.29 -7.18
C ASP A 331 4.59 23.66 -7.17
N GLN A 332 3.60 24.24 -6.48
CA GLN A 332 2.26 23.65 -6.42
C GLN A 332 1.64 23.59 -7.82
N PRO A 333 1.14 22.43 -8.28
CA PRO A 333 0.59 22.31 -9.63
C PRO A 333 -0.73 23.08 -9.76
N GLU A 334 -1.00 23.65 -10.94
CA GLU A 334 -2.25 24.39 -11.20
C GLU A 334 -3.51 23.53 -11.01
N SER A 335 -3.40 22.20 -11.13
CA SER A 335 -4.50 21.26 -10.86
C SER A 335 -4.91 21.18 -9.39
N LYS A 336 -4.11 21.73 -8.46
CA LYS A 336 -4.39 21.76 -7.03
C LYS A 336 -5.29 22.95 -6.69
N GLU A 337 -6.59 22.77 -6.94
CA GLU A 337 -7.59 23.84 -6.80
C GLU A 337 -8.13 24.02 -5.36
N SER A 338 -7.89 23.05 -4.48
CA SER A 338 -8.47 23.04 -3.13
C SER A 338 -7.57 22.35 -2.11
N HIS A 339 -7.59 22.87 -0.88
CA HIS A 339 -6.92 22.27 0.27
C HIS A 339 -7.81 21.30 1.08
N LYS A 340 -8.97 20.94 0.54
CA LYS A 340 -9.94 20.08 1.23
C LYS A 340 -9.56 18.59 1.08
N PRO A 341 -9.43 17.84 2.19
CA PRO A 341 -9.11 16.42 2.15
C PRO A 341 -10.20 15.56 1.49
N ASP A 342 -9.83 14.34 1.12
CA ASP A 342 -10.78 13.36 0.61
C ASP A 342 -11.88 13.08 1.64
N ASP A 343 -13.14 13.10 1.18
CA ASP A 343 -14.32 12.84 2.02
C ASP A 343 -14.46 13.75 3.26
N TRP A 344 -13.82 14.93 3.23
CA TRP A 344 -13.72 15.86 4.37
C TRP A 344 -15.05 16.20 5.04
N ASP A 345 -16.11 16.44 4.27
CA ASP A 345 -17.41 16.82 4.86
C ASP A 345 -17.98 15.72 5.75
N ASN A 346 -17.82 14.46 5.32
CA ASN A 346 -18.28 13.30 6.09
C ASN A 346 -17.36 13.07 7.30
N LEU A 347 -16.05 13.20 7.12
CA LEU A 347 -15.07 13.12 8.22
C LEU A 347 -15.38 14.15 9.31
N LEU A 348 -15.52 15.43 8.94
CA LEU A 348 -15.77 16.53 9.88
C LEU A 348 -17.15 16.39 10.55
N ALA A 349 -18.18 15.98 9.80
CA ALA A 349 -19.50 15.74 10.36
C ALA A 349 -19.52 14.59 11.38
N ALA A 350 -18.76 13.52 11.12
CA ALA A 350 -18.59 12.42 12.04
C ALA A 350 -17.78 12.85 13.28
N ALA A 351 -16.66 13.56 13.09
CA ALA A 351 -15.78 14.03 14.15
C ALA A 351 -16.50 14.97 15.14
N ARG A 352 -17.32 15.92 14.65
CA ARG A 352 -18.14 16.82 15.47
C ARG A 352 -19.18 16.09 16.33
N LYS A 353 -19.58 14.88 15.91
CA LYS A 353 -20.58 14.05 16.60
C LYS A 353 -19.97 12.87 17.36
N GLY A 354 -18.65 12.67 17.27
CA GLY A 354 -17.98 11.51 17.86
C GLY A 354 -18.40 10.18 17.26
N MET A 355 -18.82 10.17 15.99
CA MET A 355 -19.32 8.99 15.30
C MET A 355 -18.21 8.26 14.54
N ASN A 356 -18.57 7.13 13.94
CA ASN A 356 -17.66 6.41 13.08
C ASN A 356 -17.59 7.06 11.68
N TRP A 357 -16.39 7.22 11.17
CA TRP A 357 -16.09 7.54 9.78
C TRP A 357 -15.22 6.41 9.22
N ASN A 358 -15.64 5.81 8.11
CA ASN A 358 -14.99 4.64 7.52
C ASN A 358 -14.69 3.53 8.54
N GLY A 359 -15.70 3.21 9.36
CA GLY A 359 -15.60 2.21 10.43
C GLY A 359 -14.89 2.69 11.71
N ARG A 360 -14.12 3.77 11.66
CA ARG A 360 -13.28 4.22 12.78
C ARG A 360 -13.97 5.32 13.57
N LYS A 361 -13.93 5.23 14.90
CA LYS A 361 -14.40 6.30 15.76
C LYS A 361 -13.50 7.53 15.56
N VAL A 362 -14.10 8.66 15.22
CA VAL A 362 -13.38 9.92 15.00
C VAL A 362 -13.92 11.00 15.91
N THR A 363 -13.02 11.86 16.39
CA THR A 363 -13.34 13.08 17.14
C THR A 363 -12.53 14.23 16.56
N LEU A 364 -12.86 15.48 16.94
CA LEU A 364 -12.07 16.64 16.51
C LEU A 364 -10.59 16.54 16.92
N ASN A 365 -10.27 15.81 17.98
CA ASN A 365 -8.90 15.65 18.48
C ASN A 365 -8.12 14.50 17.80
N CYS A 366 -8.71 13.79 16.83
CA CYS A 366 -7.99 12.80 16.02
C CYS A 366 -7.12 13.51 14.97
N PRO A 367 -6.02 12.91 14.49
CA PRO A 367 -5.20 13.53 13.47
C PRO A 367 -5.98 13.71 12.16
N VAL A 368 -5.70 14.80 11.44
CA VAL A 368 -6.17 14.95 10.07
C VAL A 368 -5.46 13.94 9.17
N VAL A 369 -6.22 13.28 8.29
CA VAL A 369 -5.72 12.28 7.35
C VAL A 369 -6.32 12.48 5.96
N GLY A 370 -5.74 11.83 4.96
CA GLY A 370 -6.16 12.00 3.57
C GLY A 370 -5.77 13.38 3.02
N VAL A 371 -4.79 14.03 3.64
CA VAL A 371 -4.15 15.27 3.19
C VAL A 371 -2.94 14.94 2.32
N ASP A 372 -2.77 15.70 1.24
CA ASP A 372 -1.56 15.63 0.43
C ASP A 372 -0.46 16.53 1.01
N TRP A 373 0.73 16.55 0.40
CA TRP A 373 1.83 17.36 0.90
C TRP A 373 1.55 18.87 0.78
N TRP A 374 0.81 19.27 -0.26
CA TRP A 374 0.47 20.67 -0.52
C TRP A 374 -0.51 21.22 0.53
N ASP A 375 -1.47 20.41 0.96
CA ASP A 375 -2.36 20.67 2.10
C ASP A 375 -1.58 20.92 3.38
N ALA A 376 -0.67 20.00 3.70
CA ALA A 376 0.16 20.06 4.88
C ALA A 376 1.09 21.29 4.85
N TYR A 377 1.64 21.63 3.68
CA TYR A 377 2.46 22.82 3.48
C TYR A 377 1.66 24.11 3.69
N ALA A 378 0.50 24.24 3.04
CA ALA A 378 -0.32 25.44 3.12
C ALA A 378 -0.85 25.70 4.54
N PHE A 379 -1.24 24.65 5.26
CA PHE A 379 -1.56 24.74 6.68
C PHE A 379 -0.36 25.29 7.48
N ALA A 380 0.82 24.70 7.29
CA ALA A 380 1.99 25.09 8.05
C ALA A 380 2.40 26.55 7.79
N GLU A 381 2.41 26.98 6.52
CA GLU A 381 2.70 28.38 6.16
C GLU A 381 1.64 29.34 6.71
N GLN A 382 0.35 28.99 6.65
CA GLN A 382 -0.72 29.81 7.23
C GLN A 382 -0.55 29.99 8.74
N ALA A 383 -0.13 28.93 9.44
CA ALA A 383 0.19 28.96 10.86
C ALA A 383 1.51 29.71 11.19
N GLY A 384 2.26 30.19 10.18
CA GLY A 384 3.59 30.78 10.37
C GLY A 384 4.64 29.76 10.82
N ARG A 385 4.42 28.49 10.49
CA ARG A 385 5.24 27.32 10.85
C ARG A 385 5.70 26.62 9.56
N ARG A 386 6.27 25.43 9.69
CA ARG A 386 6.71 24.59 8.56
C ARG A 386 6.64 23.11 8.89
N LEU A 387 6.61 22.25 7.87
CA LEU A 387 6.81 20.81 8.07
C LEU A 387 8.23 20.50 8.59
N PRO A 388 8.40 19.45 9.41
CA PRO A 388 9.72 19.01 9.87
C PRO A 388 10.55 18.41 8.72
N THR A 389 11.88 18.49 8.81
CA THR A 389 12.75 17.61 8.00
C THR A 389 12.94 16.25 8.69
N GLN A 390 13.41 15.26 7.93
CA GLN A 390 13.76 13.95 8.49
C GLN A 390 14.81 14.06 9.62
N GLU A 391 15.77 14.98 9.49
CA GLU A 391 16.79 15.22 10.51
C GLU A 391 16.22 15.85 11.78
N GLU A 392 15.27 16.78 11.65
CA GLU A 392 14.57 17.41 12.78
C GLU A 392 13.66 16.40 13.50
N TRP A 393 12.97 15.53 12.74
CA TRP A 393 12.20 14.40 13.28
C TRP A 393 13.08 13.50 14.15
N TYR A 394 14.25 13.11 13.64
CA TYR A 394 15.16 12.23 14.37
C TYR A 394 15.87 12.94 15.53
N ALA A 395 16.12 14.24 15.42
CA ALA A 395 16.59 15.06 16.54
C ALA A 395 15.57 15.13 17.67
N ALA A 396 14.27 15.29 17.35
CA ALA A 396 13.20 15.25 18.33
C ALA A 396 13.19 13.91 19.09
N LEU A 397 13.28 12.79 18.38
CA LEU A 397 13.37 11.45 18.98
C LEU A 397 14.60 11.27 19.86
N SER A 398 15.78 11.60 19.35
CA SER A 398 17.04 11.40 20.08
C SER A 398 17.18 12.34 21.29
N SER A 399 16.60 13.53 21.22
CA SER A 399 16.57 14.48 22.34
C SER A 399 15.72 14.00 23.52
N SER A 400 14.70 13.18 23.26
CA SER A 400 13.80 12.63 24.29
C SER A 400 14.53 11.75 25.30
N LYS A 401 15.67 11.14 24.93
CA LYS A 401 16.39 10.11 25.70
C LYS A 401 15.55 8.87 26.04
N THR A 402 14.34 8.74 25.50
CA THR A 402 13.56 7.50 25.59
C THR A 402 14.23 6.43 24.72
N PRO A 403 14.52 5.23 25.27
CA PRO A 403 14.98 4.12 24.44
C PRO A 403 13.94 3.81 23.36
N LEU A 404 14.34 3.87 22.09
CA LEU A 404 13.42 3.73 20.95
C LEU A 404 12.60 2.42 20.94
N LYS A 405 13.10 1.37 21.61
CA LYS A 405 12.41 0.09 21.77
C LYS A 405 11.25 0.12 22.77
N GLU A 406 11.16 1.18 23.58
CA GLU A 406 10.14 1.34 24.62
C GLU A 406 8.94 2.15 24.13
N ILE A 407 9.08 2.90 23.03
CA ILE A 407 7.95 3.61 22.40
C ILE A 407 7.16 2.58 21.57
N LYS A 408 5.92 2.32 21.98
CA LYS A 408 5.02 1.41 21.28
C LYS A 408 4.16 2.21 20.30
N ALA A 409 3.91 1.62 19.14
CA ALA A 409 3.02 2.22 18.16
C ALA A 409 1.60 2.33 18.74
N SER A 410 1.07 3.55 18.81
CA SER A 410 -0.31 3.77 19.23
C SER A 410 -1.31 3.40 18.13
N PRO A 411 -2.52 2.94 18.48
CA PRO A 411 -3.59 2.73 17.50
C PRO A 411 -4.16 4.07 17.01
N TRP A 412 -5.10 4.02 16.06
CA TRP A 412 -5.89 5.18 15.67
C TRP A 412 -6.66 5.76 16.88
N GLY A 413 -6.54 7.07 17.11
CA GLY A 413 -7.20 7.73 18.23
C GLY A 413 -6.98 9.24 18.27
N PRO A 414 -7.40 9.91 19.36
CA PRO A 414 -6.98 11.27 19.65
C PRO A 414 -5.46 11.38 19.72
N VAL A 415 -4.90 12.49 19.23
CA VAL A 415 -3.44 12.70 19.13
C VAL A 415 -2.73 12.71 20.49
N ASP A 416 -3.45 13.04 21.56
CA ASP A 416 -2.94 13.10 22.94
C ASP A 416 -3.24 11.82 23.75
N GLN A 417 -3.54 10.70 23.08
CA GLN A 417 -3.87 9.45 23.76
C GLN A 417 -2.75 9.00 24.72
N SER A 418 -3.16 8.71 25.96
CA SER A 418 -2.27 8.41 27.07
C SER A 418 -1.82 6.94 27.02
N ASP A 419 -0.53 6.71 26.72
CA ASP A 419 0.40 5.86 27.50
C ASP A 419 1.32 4.93 26.69
N GLU A 420 1.15 4.79 25.37
CA GLU A 420 1.98 3.83 24.59
C GLU A 420 2.98 4.52 23.63
N ASP A 421 2.62 5.67 23.08
CA ASP A 421 3.38 6.40 22.05
C ASP A 421 3.72 7.82 22.51
N LEU A 422 4.41 7.89 23.64
CA LEU A 422 4.80 9.13 24.30
C LEU A 422 6.30 9.13 24.58
N THR A 423 6.99 10.12 24.02
CA THR A 423 8.40 10.38 24.31
C THR A 423 8.55 11.07 25.67
N ALA A 424 9.73 11.00 26.31
CA ALA A 424 9.93 11.61 27.63
C ALA A 424 9.91 13.15 27.61
N ASN A 425 10.09 13.77 26.44
CA ASN A 425 9.87 15.20 26.21
C ASN A 425 8.42 15.53 25.79
N LYS A 426 7.49 14.58 25.97
CA LYS A 426 6.04 14.74 25.76
C LYS A 426 5.60 14.96 24.31
N ILE A 427 6.35 14.43 23.35
CA ILE A 427 5.91 14.34 21.96
C ILE A 427 5.16 13.01 21.79
N HIS A 428 3.93 13.10 21.28
CA HIS A 428 2.99 12.01 21.04
C HIS A 428 3.03 11.55 19.58
N GLY A 429 2.56 10.32 19.35
CA GLY A 429 2.18 9.84 18.02
C GLY A 429 3.35 9.64 17.05
N MET A 430 4.58 9.49 17.54
CA MET A 430 5.73 9.34 16.66
C MET A 430 5.87 7.91 16.14
N ALA A 431 5.47 6.90 16.93
CA ALA A 431 5.63 5.48 16.62
C ALA A 431 4.40 4.80 16.02
N GLY A 432 3.24 5.43 16.06
CA GLY A 432 1.96 4.91 15.58
C GLY A 432 1.02 6.07 15.27
N ASN A 433 -0.28 5.84 15.41
CA ASN A 433 -1.30 6.75 14.89
C ASN A 433 -1.06 6.96 13.37
N VAL A 434 -0.52 8.09 12.91
CA VAL A 434 -0.31 8.34 11.49
C VAL A 434 1.16 8.50 11.13
N SER A 435 1.53 8.10 9.91
CA SER A 435 2.81 8.51 9.33
C SER A 435 2.70 9.96 8.89
N GLU A 436 3.83 10.65 8.80
CA GLU A 436 3.83 12.09 8.63
C GLU A 436 4.69 12.62 7.50
N TRP A 437 4.16 13.65 6.83
CA TRP A 437 4.86 14.40 5.80
C TRP A 437 6.10 15.11 6.34
N THR A 438 7.16 15.13 5.52
CA THR A 438 8.36 15.95 5.79
C THR A 438 8.57 16.99 4.71
N ARG A 439 9.26 18.08 5.06
CA ARG A 439 9.50 19.22 4.16
C ARG A 439 10.51 18.93 3.05
N LYS A 440 11.58 18.20 3.36
CA LYS A 440 12.75 18.08 2.48
C LYS A 440 12.83 16.70 1.86
N LEU A 441 13.12 16.67 0.56
CA LEU A 441 13.48 15.45 -0.13
C LEU A 441 14.77 14.85 0.46
N ALA A 442 14.80 13.54 0.64
CA ALA A 442 15.92 12.79 1.20
C ALA A 442 16.40 11.71 0.23
N LYS A 443 17.68 11.35 0.30
CA LYS A 443 18.19 10.19 -0.44
C LYS A 443 17.72 8.90 0.25
N ASN A 444 17.25 7.94 -0.54
CA ASN A 444 16.98 6.59 -0.04
C ASN A 444 18.32 5.83 0.10
N PRO A 445 18.73 5.40 1.32
CA PRO A 445 20.00 4.67 1.51
C PRO A 445 20.06 3.34 0.79
N ALA A 446 18.93 2.69 0.53
CA ALA A 446 18.86 1.44 -0.25
C ALA A 446 19.18 1.69 -1.74
N TYR A 447 18.95 2.92 -2.23
CA TYR A 447 19.16 3.31 -3.62
C TYR A 447 19.91 4.65 -3.71
N PRO A 448 21.19 4.72 -3.29
CA PRO A 448 21.92 5.98 -3.13
C PRO A 448 22.21 6.74 -4.44
N THR A 449 22.06 6.03 -5.58
CA THR A 449 22.22 6.53 -6.94
C THR A 449 20.94 7.19 -7.50
N LYS A 450 19.77 6.93 -6.90
CA LYS A 450 18.51 7.57 -7.26
C LYS A 450 18.48 9.03 -6.76
N PRO A 451 17.66 9.91 -7.38
CA PRO A 451 17.48 11.27 -6.90
C PRO A 451 16.87 11.29 -5.49
N LYS A 452 16.92 12.46 -4.83
CA LYS A 452 16.23 12.64 -3.55
C LYS A 452 14.71 12.52 -3.79
N MET A 453 14.03 11.84 -2.87
CA MET A 453 12.60 11.56 -2.94
C MET A 453 11.89 12.15 -1.73
N VAL A 454 10.57 12.28 -1.82
CA VAL A 454 9.76 12.62 -0.65
C VAL A 454 9.89 11.50 0.37
N VAL A 455 10.08 11.84 1.64
CA VAL A 455 10.21 10.87 2.72
C VAL A 455 9.12 11.13 3.75
N LEU A 456 8.41 10.08 4.13
CA LEU A 456 7.48 10.07 5.26
C LEU A 456 8.21 9.54 6.48
N CYS A 457 7.92 10.09 7.65
CA CYS A 457 8.51 9.65 8.92
C CYS A 457 7.43 9.13 9.88
N GLY A 458 7.87 8.32 10.84
CA GLY A 458 7.01 7.81 11.91
C GLY A 458 6.32 6.50 11.57
N GLY A 459 5.60 5.97 12.56
CA GLY A 459 4.82 4.77 12.39
C GLY A 459 3.43 5.04 11.81
N SER A 460 2.60 4.00 11.71
CA SER A 460 1.22 4.11 11.26
C SER A 460 0.39 2.98 11.85
N PHE A 461 -0.84 3.29 12.25
CA PHE A 461 -1.80 2.30 12.73
C PHE A 461 -2.19 1.27 11.64
N LEU A 462 -1.95 1.56 10.35
CA LEU A 462 -2.15 0.62 9.23
C LEU A 462 -0.92 -0.20 8.89
N LYS A 463 0.24 0.08 9.50
CA LYS A 463 1.50 -0.61 9.23
C LYS A 463 2.01 -1.28 10.53
N PRO A 464 1.42 -2.42 10.95
CA PRO A 464 1.88 -3.15 12.11
C PRO A 464 3.38 -3.48 11.98
N GLY A 465 4.18 -3.07 12.96
CA GLY A 465 5.64 -3.23 12.94
C GLY A 465 6.43 -1.98 12.51
N SER A 466 5.74 -0.92 12.06
CA SER A 466 6.35 0.41 11.97
C SER A 466 6.65 0.98 13.37
N THR A 467 7.63 1.87 13.46
CA THR A 467 8.14 2.44 14.71
C THR A 467 8.42 3.94 14.53
N ALA A 468 8.80 4.62 15.61
CA ALA A 468 9.18 6.04 15.55
C ALA A 468 10.33 6.35 14.56
N THR A 469 11.17 5.35 14.26
CA THR A 469 12.29 5.50 13.32
C THR A 469 11.98 5.05 11.89
N SER A 470 10.75 4.58 11.64
CA SER A 470 10.30 4.18 10.32
C SER A 470 10.35 5.35 9.35
N ARG A 471 10.76 5.04 8.12
CA ARG A 471 10.88 5.98 7.01
C ARG A 471 10.40 5.30 5.75
N GLU A 472 9.64 6.03 4.94
CA GLU A 472 9.10 5.57 3.68
C GLU A 472 9.45 6.59 2.61
N TRP A 473 10.22 6.18 1.60
CA TRP A 473 10.53 7.03 0.45
C TRP A 473 9.50 6.77 -0.64
N LEU A 474 8.84 7.83 -1.10
CA LEU A 474 7.88 7.74 -2.18
C LEU A 474 8.64 7.79 -3.50
N ASP A 475 8.78 6.64 -4.16
CA ASP A 475 9.44 6.56 -5.46
C ASP A 475 8.44 6.97 -6.56
N PRO A 476 8.69 8.07 -7.32
CA PRO A 476 7.82 8.49 -8.40
C PRO A 476 7.68 7.44 -9.51
N SER A 477 8.62 6.50 -9.63
CA SER A 477 8.57 5.46 -10.65
C SER A 477 7.65 4.28 -10.31
N THR A 478 7.24 4.16 -9.04
CA THR A 478 6.36 3.08 -8.55
C THR A 478 4.98 3.57 -8.16
N SER A 479 4.74 4.88 -8.17
CA SER A 479 3.45 5.49 -7.88
C SER A 479 2.67 5.78 -9.17
N ASP A 480 1.37 5.54 -9.17
CA ASP A 480 0.46 6.00 -10.23
C ASP A 480 0.23 7.52 -10.21
N LEU A 481 0.81 8.20 -9.21
CA LEU A 481 0.76 9.65 -9.06
C LEU A 481 1.82 10.31 -9.93
N THR A 482 1.43 11.39 -10.62
CA THR A 482 2.36 12.19 -11.42
C THR A 482 3.38 12.90 -10.52
N ASP A 483 2.94 13.38 -9.36
CA ASP A 483 3.79 13.90 -8.29
C ASP A 483 3.54 13.10 -7.00
N PRO A 484 4.58 12.48 -6.40
CA PRO A 484 4.43 11.80 -5.12
C PRO A 484 3.89 12.67 -3.98
N ARG A 485 3.99 14.00 -4.10
CA ARG A 485 3.41 14.97 -3.17
C ARG A 485 1.87 14.98 -3.19
N ASP A 486 1.24 14.43 -4.22
CA ASP A 486 -0.22 14.32 -4.35
C ASP A 486 -0.81 13.12 -3.60
N LEU A 487 0.04 12.31 -2.95
CA LEU A 487 -0.40 11.11 -2.25
C LEU A 487 -1.38 11.45 -1.12
N ARG A 488 -2.51 10.76 -1.06
CA ARG A 488 -3.45 10.82 0.06
C ARG A 488 -3.64 9.43 0.64
N ARG A 489 -3.50 9.31 1.96
CA ARG A 489 -3.75 8.04 2.65
C ARG A 489 -4.53 8.23 3.95
N PRO A 490 -5.32 7.24 4.37
CA PRO A 490 -6.08 7.29 5.62
C PRO A 490 -5.22 7.09 6.88
N ASP A 491 -3.90 6.95 6.72
CA ASP A 491 -2.89 6.83 7.78
C ASP A 491 -1.74 7.84 7.61
N LEU A 492 -1.94 8.89 6.79
CA LEU A 492 -0.96 9.91 6.50
C LEU A 492 -1.49 11.28 6.94
N GLY A 493 -0.81 11.85 7.92
CA GLY A 493 -1.06 13.19 8.46
C GLY A 493 0.23 14.01 8.47
N PHE A 494 0.31 14.97 9.40
CA PHE A 494 1.48 15.81 9.58
C PHE A 494 1.44 16.54 10.93
N ARG A 495 2.59 17.05 11.35
CA ARG A 495 2.76 18.04 12.41
C ARG A 495 3.62 19.18 11.92
N THR A 496 3.68 20.28 12.67
CA THR A 496 4.46 21.45 12.27
C THR A 496 5.58 21.75 13.27
N ILE A 497 6.55 22.52 12.81
CA ILE A 497 7.63 23.06 13.62
C ILE A 497 7.84 24.55 13.33
N GLY A 498 8.39 25.28 14.29
CA GLY A 498 8.76 26.68 14.15
C GLY A 498 10.16 26.96 14.69
N ASP A 499 10.80 28.00 14.15
CA ASP A 499 12.12 28.45 14.65
C ASP A 499 11.97 29.30 15.94
N THR A 500 10.76 29.74 16.26
CA THR A 500 10.39 30.46 17.49
C THR A 500 9.36 29.67 18.29
N ALA A 501 9.28 29.94 19.58
CA ALA A 501 8.19 29.43 20.41
C ALA A 501 6.83 29.82 19.81
N PRO A 502 5.79 28.97 19.93
CA PRO A 502 4.43 29.37 19.58
C PRO A 502 4.05 30.63 20.37
N SER A 503 3.34 31.55 19.72
CA SER A 503 2.72 32.67 20.44
C SER A 503 1.64 32.12 21.37
N GLU A 504 1.71 32.49 22.66
CA GLU A 504 0.69 32.16 23.69
C GLU A 504 -0.71 32.65 23.33
#